data_AF-A0A6G3WNK0-F1
#
_entry.id   AF-A0A6G3WNK0-F1
#
_cell.length_a   1.000
_cell.length_b   1.000
_cell.length_c   1.000
_cell.angle_alpha   90.00
_cell.angle_beta   90.00
_cell.angle_gamma   90.00
#
_symmetry.space_group_name_H-M   'P 1'
#
loop_
_entity.id
_entity.type
_entity.pdbx_description
1 polymer ?
#
loop_
_entity_poly.entity_id
_entity_poly.type
_entity_poly.pdbx_seq_one_letter_code
_entity_poly.pdbx_strand_id
1 'polypeptide(L)'
;MSKSSLPAPDHAAALREALLAADFTADGLLDRLGAPAYAALARSETVPALRATRGDTPLDTLVRLFLLQRPVAEERARAALPLAECVADGWVTRDGGADGEVRASVDVRPYGGPDGEDWFIVSDLGCAVGGAGGIGSREEGVVLGVGGASTTLAGITVRTPVASALDLGTGSGIQALHAAQHATRVTATDLNPR
;
A
#
# COMPACT_ATOMS: atom_id res chain seq x y z
N MET A 1 22.42 7.50 8.99
CA MET A 1 21.85 6.20 8.61
C MET A 1 20.57 6.02 9.38
N SER A 2 19.43 6.41 8.80
CA SER A 2 18.13 6.17 9.43
C SER A 2 17.86 4.68 9.33
N LYS A 3 18.00 3.95 10.44
CA LYS A 3 17.41 2.62 10.57
C LYS A 3 15.91 2.83 10.71
N SER A 4 15.22 3.10 9.60
CA SER A 4 13.78 2.88 9.56
C SER A 4 13.60 1.38 9.77
N SER A 5 13.21 0.99 10.98
CA SER A 5 12.73 -0.38 11.21
C SER A 5 11.60 -0.62 10.22
N LEU A 6 11.63 -1.77 9.56
CA LEU A 6 10.54 -2.23 8.70
C LEU A 6 9.28 -2.32 9.54
N PRO A 7 8.09 -2.06 8.97
CA PRO A 7 6.86 -2.26 9.69
C PRO A 7 6.75 -3.72 10.15
N ALA A 8 6.53 -3.94 11.44
CA ALA A 8 6.23 -5.25 11.98
C ALA A 8 4.80 -5.65 11.58
N PRO A 9 4.56 -6.92 11.23
CA PRO A 9 3.23 -7.38 10.84
C PRO A 9 2.32 -7.73 12.04
N ASP A 10 2.77 -7.51 13.27
CA ASP A 10 2.12 -7.97 14.51
C ASP A 10 0.65 -7.54 14.59
N HIS A 11 0.33 -6.30 14.20
CA HIS A 11 -1.04 -5.78 14.17
C HIS A 11 -1.58 -5.56 12.75
N ALA A 12 -1.00 -6.22 11.73
CA ALA A 12 -1.42 -6.06 10.33
C ALA A 12 -2.90 -6.43 10.12
N ALA A 13 -3.44 -7.38 10.89
CA ALA A 13 -4.86 -7.73 10.84
C ALA A 13 -5.76 -6.57 11.29
N ALA A 14 -5.43 -5.89 12.39
CA ALA A 14 -6.18 -4.74 12.87
C ALA A 14 -6.08 -3.55 11.91
N LEU A 15 -4.90 -3.33 11.31
CA LEU A 15 -4.72 -2.35 10.24
C LEU A 15 -5.63 -2.69 9.05
N ARG A 16 -5.65 -3.94 8.59
CA ARG A 16 -6.51 -4.38 7.48
C ARG A 16 -7.99 -4.08 7.74
N GLU A 17 -8.49 -4.42 8.92
CA GLU A 17 -9.89 -4.14 9.28
C GLU A 17 -10.20 -2.64 9.24
N ALA A 18 -9.29 -1.78 9.70
CA ALA A 18 -9.46 -0.33 9.62
C ALA A 18 -9.45 0.20 8.17
N LEU A 19 -8.59 -0.35 7.30
CA LEU A 19 -8.57 0.00 5.88
C LEU A 19 -9.91 -0.35 5.20
N LEU A 20 -10.44 -1.54 5.47
CA LEU A 20 -11.73 -1.97 4.93
C LEU A 20 -12.90 -1.15 5.48
N ALA A 21 -12.92 -0.88 6.78
CA ALA A 21 -13.98 -0.08 7.41
C ALA A 21 -14.06 1.35 6.88
N ALA A 22 -12.97 1.86 6.30
CA ALA A 22 -12.88 3.17 5.69
C ALA A 22 -13.12 3.15 4.16
N ASP A 23 -13.54 2.02 3.57
CA ASP A 23 -13.64 1.82 2.12
C ASP A 23 -12.32 2.14 1.38
N PHE A 24 -11.17 1.90 2.02
CA PHE A 24 -9.86 2.03 1.39
C PHE A 24 -9.58 0.82 0.49
N THR A 25 -10.40 0.65 -0.54
CA THR A 25 -10.36 -0.45 -1.51
C THR A 25 -10.18 0.09 -2.92
N ALA A 26 -9.90 -0.77 -3.91
CA ALA A 26 -9.76 -0.30 -5.29
C ALA A 26 -11.04 0.42 -5.78
N ASP A 27 -12.20 -0.15 -5.44
CA ASP A 27 -13.51 0.40 -5.78
C ASP A 27 -13.85 1.65 -4.96
N GLY A 28 -13.63 1.62 -3.65
CA GLY A 28 -13.86 2.78 -2.78
C GLY A 28 -13.00 3.98 -3.16
N LEU A 29 -11.76 3.74 -3.60
CA LEU A 29 -10.90 4.78 -4.18
C LEU A 29 -11.46 5.32 -5.50
N LEU A 30 -11.93 4.46 -6.40
CA LEU A 30 -12.52 4.87 -7.67
C LEU A 30 -13.77 5.74 -7.44
N ASP A 31 -14.66 5.32 -6.55
CA ASP A 31 -15.88 6.03 -6.19
C ASP A 31 -15.57 7.38 -5.54
N ARG A 32 -14.62 7.39 -4.60
CA ARG A 32 -14.27 8.60 -3.87
C ARG A 32 -13.53 9.64 -4.71
N LEU A 33 -12.57 9.20 -5.54
CA LEU A 33 -11.75 10.09 -6.35
C LEU A 33 -12.46 10.48 -7.66
N GLY A 34 -13.33 9.60 -8.15
CA GLY A 34 -13.87 9.66 -9.51
C GLY A 34 -12.86 9.17 -10.55
N ALA A 35 -13.37 8.61 -11.64
CA ALA A 35 -12.56 8.02 -12.72
C ALA A 35 -11.40 8.92 -13.22
N PRO A 36 -11.57 10.25 -13.42
CA PRO A 36 -10.47 11.09 -13.89
C PRO A 36 -9.31 11.20 -12.89
N ALA A 37 -9.61 11.37 -11.59
CA ALA A 37 -8.57 11.52 -10.58
C ALA A 37 -7.92 10.17 -10.25
N TYR A 38 -8.68 9.09 -10.25
CA TYR A 38 -8.15 7.73 -10.10
C TYR A 38 -7.18 7.37 -11.23
N ALA A 39 -7.56 7.62 -12.49
CA ALA A 39 -6.70 7.38 -13.64
C ALA A 39 -5.46 8.29 -13.68
N ALA A 40 -5.58 9.54 -13.21
CA ALA A 40 -4.46 10.45 -13.07
C ALA A 40 -3.48 9.95 -12.00
N LEU A 41 -3.99 9.52 -10.85
CA LEU A 41 -3.18 8.98 -9.78
C LEU A 41 -2.39 7.75 -10.25
N ALA A 42 -3.00 6.85 -11.04
CA ALA A 42 -2.31 5.70 -11.64
C ALA A 42 -1.14 6.06 -12.58
N ARG A 43 -0.98 7.34 -12.97
CA ARG A 43 0.16 7.86 -13.74
C ARG A 43 1.03 8.82 -12.95
N SER A 44 0.94 8.76 -11.62
CA SER A 44 1.66 9.63 -10.68
C SER A 44 1.26 11.12 -10.73
N GLU A 45 0.11 11.44 -11.31
CA GLU A 45 -0.47 12.78 -11.27
C GLU A 45 -1.35 12.95 -10.03
N THR A 46 -0.77 13.51 -8.97
CA THR A 46 -1.38 13.54 -7.63
C THR A 46 -2.34 14.71 -7.40
N VAL A 47 -2.25 15.76 -8.20
CA VAL A 47 -3.03 17.01 -8.01
C VAL A 47 -4.55 16.75 -8.02
N PRO A 48 -5.12 15.93 -8.92
CA PRO A 48 -6.54 15.61 -8.90
C PRO A 48 -6.97 14.89 -7.61
N ALA A 49 -6.19 13.92 -7.15
CA ALA A 49 -6.49 13.19 -5.91
C ALA A 49 -6.38 14.08 -4.66
N LEU A 50 -5.39 14.99 -4.63
CA LEU A 50 -5.26 16.02 -3.58
C LEU A 50 -6.48 16.97 -3.52
N ARG A 51 -7.08 17.26 -4.67
CA ARG A 51 -8.30 18.08 -4.76
C ARG A 51 -9.54 17.29 -4.33
N ALA A 52 -9.65 16.04 -4.75
CA ALA A 52 -10.76 15.18 -4.41
C ALA A 52 -10.85 14.93 -2.90
N THR A 53 -9.71 14.75 -2.23
CA THR A 53 -9.62 14.36 -0.80
C THR A 53 -9.50 15.56 0.16
N ARG A 54 -10.15 16.69 -0.12
CA ARG A 54 -10.09 17.87 0.79
C ARG A 54 -11.02 17.77 2.00
N GLY A 55 -11.83 16.73 2.09
CA GLY A 55 -12.68 16.47 3.23
C GLY A 55 -11.89 15.91 4.41
N ASP A 56 -12.65 15.37 5.36
CA ASP A 56 -12.19 14.89 6.65
C ASP A 56 -12.66 13.45 6.92
N THR A 57 -13.11 12.73 5.88
CA THR A 57 -13.48 11.32 6.02
C THR A 57 -12.25 10.46 6.33
N PRO A 58 -12.45 9.27 6.96
CA PRO A 58 -11.37 8.31 7.13
C PRO A 58 -10.68 7.95 5.80
N LEU A 59 -11.46 7.76 4.73
CA LEU A 59 -10.94 7.49 3.39
C LEU A 59 -10.04 8.62 2.87
N ASP A 60 -10.45 9.88 3.01
CA ASP A 60 -9.64 11.04 2.61
C ASP A 60 -8.32 11.08 3.37
N THR A 61 -8.36 10.73 4.66
CA THR A 61 -7.17 10.66 5.51
C THR A 61 -6.23 9.55 5.06
N LEU A 62 -6.74 8.34 4.79
CA LEU A 62 -5.93 7.20 4.34
C LEU A 62 -5.32 7.43 2.95
N VAL A 63 -6.08 8.00 2.01
CA VAL A 63 -5.56 8.38 0.70
C VAL A 63 -4.43 9.40 0.82
N ARG A 64 -4.61 10.42 1.66
CA ARG A 64 -3.57 11.42 1.91
C ARG A 64 -2.33 10.80 2.54
N LEU A 65 -2.52 9.96 3.55
CA LEU A 65 -1.44 9.35 4.31
C LEU A 65 -0.62 8.36 3.48
N PHE A 66 -1.26 7.36 2.88
CA PHE A 66 -0.56 6.27 2.21
C PHE A 66 -0.28 6.55 0.73
N LEU A 67 -1.29 6.94 -0.06
CA LEU A 67 -1.12 7.10 -1.53
C LEU A 67 -0.42 8.41 -1.91
N LEU A 68 -0.81 9.51 -1.25
CA LEU A 68 -0.30 10.85 -1.53
C LEU A 68 0.87 11.23 -0.62
N GLN A 69 1.20 10.40 0.37
CA GLN A 69 2.33 10.56 1.30
C GLN A 69 2.37 11.95 1.94
N ARG A 70 1.19 12.48 2.26
CA ARG A 70 1.01 13.76 2.93
C ARG A 70 0.93 13.52 4.43
N PRO A 71 1.59 14.37 5.24
CA PRO A 71 1.31 14.43 6.66
C PRO A 71 -0.17 14.67 6.89
N VAL A 72 -0.71 14.00 7.88
CA VAL A 72 -2.08 14.20 8.36
C VAL A 72 -2.03 14.52 9.86
N ALA A 73 -3.00 15.30 10.34
CA ALA A 73 -3.12 15.57 11.77
C ALA A 73 -3.30 14.27 12.54
N GLU A 74 -2.66 14.15 13.71
CA GLU A 74 -2.70 12.93 14.53
C GLU A 74 -4.14 12.50 14.85
N GLU A 75 -5.01 13.47 15.14
CA GLU A 75 -6.43 13.21 15.43
C GLU A 75 -7.17 12.55 14.26
N ARG A 76 -6.90 13.00 13.03
CA ARG A 76 -7.49 12.39 11.83
C ARG A 76 -6.95 10.98 11.60
N ALA A 77 -5.65 10.78 11.80
CA ALA A 77 -5.07 9.43 11.72
C ALA A 77 -5.71 8.50 12.75
N ARG A 78 -5.84 8.92 14.01
CA ARG A 78 -6.49 8.15 15.09
C ARG A 78 -7.93 7.76 14.76
N ALA A 79 -8.67 8.62 14.05
CA ALA A 79 -10.03 8.33 13.61
C ALA A 79 -10.10 7.31 12.45
N ALA A 80 -9.00 7.09 11.72
CA ALA A 80 -8.97 6.27 10.50
C ALA A 80 -8.18 4.95 10.64
N LEU A 81 -7.29 4.83 11.63
CA LEU A 81 -6.46 3.64 11.86
C LEU A 81 -6.20 3.39 13.35
N PRO A 82 -5.85 2.16 13.75
CA PRO A 82 -5.31 1.84 15.07
C PRO A 82 -3.92 2.49 15.23
N LEU A 83 -3.91 3.80 15.49
CA LEU A 83 -2.74 4.63 15.35
C LEU A 83 -1.61 4.24 16.32
N ALA A 84 -1.95 3.83 17.55
CA ALA A 84 -0.94 3.46 18.54
C ALA A 84 -0.14 2.24 18.08
N GLU A 85 -0.84 1.23 17.57
CA GLU A 85 -0.31 0.00 17.00
C GLU A 85 0.47 0.31 15.72
N CYS A 86 -0.07 1.15 14.82
CA CYS A 86 0.62 1.55 13.60
C CYS A 86 1.94 2.27 13.88
N VAL A 87 2.01 3.08 14.95
CA VAL A 87 3.26 3.73 15.38
C VAL A 87 4.21 2.72 16.01
N ALA A 88 3.72 1.83 16.87
CA ALA A 88 4.53 0.82 17.57
C ALA A 88 5.18 -0.15 16.57
N ASP A 89 4.40 -0.60 15.59
CA ASP A 89 4.82 -1.51 14.55
C ASP A 89 5.64 -0.78 13.46
N GLY A 90 5.62 0.55 13.40
CA GLY A 90 6.42 1.33 12.46
C GLY A 90 5.82 1.52 11.07
N TRP A 91 4.50 1.39 10.90
CA TRP A 91 3.75 1.73 9.68
C TRP A 91 3.62 3.24 9.46
N VAL A 92 3.63 3.99 10.56
CA VAL A 92 3.57 5.45 10.56
C VAL A 92 4.52 6.02 11.62
N THR A 93 4.93 7.27 11.43
CA THR A 93 5.81 8.02 12.33
C THR A 93 5.15 9.33 12.76
N ARG A 94 5.39 9.76 14.00
CA ARG A 94 4.92 11.05 14.53
C ARG A 94 5.98 12.13 14.31
N ASP A 95 5.58 13.29 13.79
CA ASP A 95 6.38 14.51 13.76
C ASP A 95 6.20 15.28 15.08
N GLY A 96 7.30 15.78 15.65
CA GLY A 96 7.35 16.44 16.97
C GLY A 96 6.76 17.87 17.05
N GLY A 97 5.82 18.25 16.18
CA GLY A 97 5.17 19.56 16.19
C GLY A 97 4.05 19.71 17.23
N ALA A 98 3.68 20.95 17.57
CA ALA A 98 2.74 21.28 18.66
C ALA A 98 1.32 20.71 18.50
N ASP A 99 0.86 20.45 17.27
CA ASP A 99 -0.45 19.85 16.96
C ASP A 99 -0.36 18.38 16.49
N GLY A 100 0.86 17.80 16.47
CA GLY A 100 1.14 16.42 16.06
C GLY A 100 0.73 16.10 14.60
N GLU A 101 1.71 15.88 13.72
CA GLU A 101 1.46 15.28 12.41
C GLU A 101 1.94 13.83 12.37
N VAL A 102 1.28 13.01 11.56
CA VAL A 102 1.65 11.62 11.32
C VAL A 102 1.98 11.44 9.84
N ARG A 103 3.06 10.71 9.55
CA ARG A 103 3.50 10.36 8.20
C ARG A 103 3.55 8.85 8.03
N ALA A 104 3.21 8.35 6.84
CA ALA A 104 3.46 6.96 6.49
C ALA A 104 4.96 6.71 6.37
N SER A 105 5.44 5.57 6.87
CA SER A 105 6.80 5.09 6.66
C SER A 105 6.91 4.19 5.41
N VAL A 106 5.78 3.65 4.96
CA VAL A 106 5.62 2.77 3.80
C VAL A 106 4.46 3.22 2.92
N ASP A 107 4.46 2.78 1.67
CA ASP A 107 3.30 2.91 0.78
C ASP A 107 2.38 1.69 0.96
N VAL A 108 1.07 1.93 1.07
CA VAL A 108 0.04 0.88 1.20
C VAL A 108 -1.00 1.14 0.12
N ARG A 109 -1.11 0.21 -0.84
CA ARG A 109 -2.00 0.36 -1.99
C ARG A 109 -3.07 -0.72 -2.04
N PRO A 110 -4.35 -0.34 -2.13
CA PRO A 110 -5.41 -1.28 -2.47
C PRO A 110 -5.17 -1.88 -3.85
N TYR A 111 -5.40 -3.19 -3.95
CA TYR A 111 -5.29 -3.97 -5.17
C TYR A 111 -6.46 -4.94 -5.24
N GLY A 112 -7.24 -4.87 -6.32
CA GLY A 112 -8.33 -5.81 -6.57
C GLY A 112 -7.79 -7.17 -6.97
N GLY A 113 -8.08 -8.19 -6.18
CA GLY A 113 -7.84 -9.59 -6.49
C GLY A 113 -8.67 -10.06 -7.69
N PRO A 114 -8.31 -11.20 -8.30
CA PRO A 114 -8.96 -11.71 -9.50
C PRO A 114 -10.44 -12.04 -9.29
N ASP A 115 -10.86 -12.37 -8.06
CA ASP A 115 -12.22 -12.78 -7.71
C ASP A 115 -12.93 -11.74 -6.81
N GLY A 116 -12.46 -10.49 -6.85
CA GLY A 116 -13.06 -9.36 -6.13
C GLY A 116 -12.54 -9.18 -4.70
N GLU A 117 -11.40 -9.78 -4.35
CA GLU A 117 -10.80 -9.59 -3.04
C GLU A 117 -10.12 -8.23 -2.89
N ASP A 118 -10.21 -7.66 -1.69
CA ASP A 118 -9.45 -6.47 -1.34
C ASP A 118 -8.08 -6.84 -0.77
N TRP A 119 -7.06 -6.80 -1.62
CA TRP A 119 -5.66 -6.96 -1.22
C TRP A 119 -5.01 -5.61 -0.96
N PHE A 120 -3.96 -5.63 -0.14
CA PHE A 120 -3.17 -4.46 0.20
C PHE A 120 -1.71 -4.77 -0.07
N ILE A 121 -1.11 -4.02 -0.98
CA ILE A 121 0.29 -4.18 -1.35
C ILE A 121 1.11 -3.12 -0.63
N VAL A 122 2.13 -3.59 0.09
CA VAL A 122 3.02 -2.75 0.89
C VAL A 122 4.37 -2.66 0.18
N SER A 123 4.92 -1.45 0.11
CA SER A 123 6.21 -1.20 -0.52
C SER A 123 6.92 0.00 0.09
N ASP A 124 8.19 0.21 -0.26
CA ASP A 124 8.89 1.44 0.12
C ASP A 124 8.21 2.69 -0.49
N LEU A 125 8.37 3.83 0.17
CA LEU A 125 7.79 5.09 -0.28
C LEU A 125 8.35 5.50 -1.65
N GLY A 126 7.46 5.82 -2.60
CA GLY A 126 7.87 6.24 -3.95
C GLY A 126 8.26 5.06 -4.84
N CYS A 127 8.10 3.82 -4.39
CA CYS A 127 8.47 2.65 -5.17
C CYS A 127 7.29 2.00 -5.90
N ALA A 128 6.12 2.62 -5.89
CA ALA A 128 4.92 2.16 -6.59
C ALA A 128 4.45 3.15 -7.68
N VAL A 129 3.82 2.63 -8.73
CA VAL A 129 3.20 3.45 -9.77
C VAL A 129 2.06 4.24 -9.15
N GLY A 130 2.08 5.57 -9.33
CA GLY A 130 1.04 6.44 -8.81
C GLY A 130 1.24 6.96 -7.38
N GLY A 131 2.46 6.91 -6.85
CA GLY A 131 2.83 7.57 -5.60
C GLY A 131 3.37 8.98 -5.80
N ALA A 132 3.15 9.85 -4.81
CA ALA A 132 3.66 11.22 -4.81
C ALA A 132 5.20 11.32 -4.83
N GLY A 133 5.90 10.25 -4.43
CA GLY A 133 7.36 10.20 -4.40
C GLY A 133 8.06 10.11 -5.76
N GLY A 134 7.33 9.81 -6.85
CA GLY A 134 7.95 9.44 -8.13
C GLY A 134 8.84 8.20 -8.02
N ILE A 135 9.43 7.71 -9.12
CA ILE A 135 10.39 6.58 -9.14
C ILE A 135 11.69 7.04 -8.44
N GLY A 136 11.68 7.11 -7.12
CA GLY A 136 12.48 8.08 -6.38
C GLY A 136 13.69 7.54 -5.63
N SER A 137 13.72 6.25 -5.29
CA SER A 137 14.87 5.68 -4.57
C SER A 137 15.74 4.84 -5.51
N ARG A 138 16.99 5.24 -5.66
CA ARG A 138 18.08 4.44 -6.25
C ARG A 138 18.84 3.66 -5.18
N GLU A 139 18.34 3.63 -3.95
CA GLU A 139 18.96 2.86 -2.89
C GLU A 139 18.81 1.36 -3.18
N GLU A 140 19.86 0.61 -2.87
CA GLU A 140 19.83 -0.84 -2.97
C GLU A 140 18.88 -1.41 -1.91
N GLY A 141 18.15 -2.48 -2.26
CA GLY A 141 17.25 -3.16 -1.33
C GLY A 141 15.91 -2.47 -1.09
N VAL A 142 15.43 -1.65 -2.03
CA VAL A 142 14.06 -1.14 -1.96
C VAL A 142 13.04 -2.18 -2.41
N VAL A 143 11.91 -2.25 -1.70
CA VAL A 143 10.76 -3.08 -2.07
C VAL A 143 9.87 -2.28 -3.02
N LEU A 144 9.75 -2.75 -4.26
CA LEU A 144 8.90 -2.14 -5.28
C LEU A 144 7.43 -2.53 -5.08
N GLY A 145 6.54 -1.55 -5.25
CA GLY A 145 5.11 -1.79 -5.27
C GLY A 145 4.64 -2.37 -6.61
N VAL A 146 3.33 -2.41 -6.83
CA VAL A 146 2.77 -2.90 -8.09
C VAL A 146 3.14 -1.95 -9.22
N GLY A 147 3.86 -2.47 -10.22
CA GLY A 147 4.21 -1.77 -11.44
C GLY A 147 3.83 -2.55 -12.70
N GLY A 148 4.06 -1.96 -13.87
CA GLY A 148 3.69 -2.54 -15.16
C GLY A 148 4.24 -3.96 -15.37
N ALA A 149 5.49 -4.22 -14.98
CA ALA A 149 6.09 -5.56 -15.07
C ALA A 149 5.35 -6.60 -14.23
N SER A 150 5.05 -6.30 -12.96
CA SER A 150 4.29 -7.18 -12.07
C SER A 150 2.88 -7.45 -12.60
N THR A 151 2.21 -6.43 -13.13
CA THR A 151 0.88 -6.56 -13.75
C THR A 151 0.94 -7.40 -15.03
N THR A 152 1.95 -7.20 -15.87
CA THR A 152 2.14 -8.01 -17.08
C THR A 152 2.37 -9.48 -16.72
N LEU A 153 3.27 -9.75 -15.77
CA LEU A 153 3.53 -11.12 -15.30
C LEU A 153 2.25 -11.76 -14.76
N ALA A 154 1.52 -11.09 -13.88
CA ALA A 154 0.23 -11.59 -13.39
C ALA A 154 -0.77 -11.83 -14.54
N GLY A 155 -0.78 -10.98 -15.58
CA GLY A 155 -1.66 -11.11 -16.73
C GLY A 155 -1.33 -12.31 -17.64
N ILE A 156 -0.06 -12.68 -17.78
CA ILE A 156 0.39 -13.75 -18.68
C ILE A 156 0.60 -15.11 -17.97
N THR A 157 0.65 -15.12 -16.64
CA THR A 157 0.81 -16.36 -15.85
C THR A 157 -0.36 -17.31 -16.07
N VAL A 158 -0.04 -18.55 -16.45
CA VAL A 158 -1.01 -19.65 -16.61
C VAL A 158 -1.42 -20.16 -15.23
N ARG A 159 -2.71 -20.08 -14.89
CA ARG A 159 -3.26 -20.37 -13.54
C ARG A 159 -3.90 -21.76 -13.42
N THR A 160 -3.31 -22.78 -14.03
CA THR A 160 -3.77 -24.16 -13.81
C THR A 160 -3.55 -24.53 -12.33
N PRO A 161 -4.50 -25.21 -11.66
CA PRO A 161 -4.31 -25.63 -10.28
C PRO A 161 -3.04 -26.46 -10.09
N VAL A 162 -2.23 -26.12 -9.09
CA VAL A 162 -0.97 -26.81 -8.75
C VAL A 162 -0.86 -27.10 -7.27
N ALA A 163 -0.10 -28.13 -6.91
CA ALA A 163 0.13 -28.46 -5.49
C ALA A 163 1.06 -27.45 -4.80
N SER A 164 2.04 -26.90 -5.52
CA SER A 164 3.00 -25.94 -4.96
C SER A 164 3.52 -24.94 -5.99
N ALA A 165 3.71 -23.70 -5.56
CA ALA A 165 4.35 -22.63 -6.31
C ALA A 165 5.50 -22.00 -5.51
N LEU A 166 6.52 -21.52 -6.22
CA LEU A 166 7.68 -20.81 -5.67
C LEU A 166 7.78 -19.43 -6.33
N ASP A 167 7.72 -18.39 -5.52
CA ASP A 167 7.94 -17.00 -5.92
C ASP A 167 9.37 -16.58 -5.53
N LEU A 168 10.24 -16.43 -6.53
CA LEU A 168 11.66 -16.08 -6.36
C LEU A 168 11.85 -14.58 -6.61
N GLY A 169 12.36 -13.85 -5.62
CA GLY A 169 12.41 -12.39 -5.66
C GLY A 169 11.02 -11.80 -5.44
N THR A 170 10.33 -12.26 -4.40
CA THR A 170 8.92 -11.97 -4.16
C THR A 170 8.62 -10.48 -3.96
N GLY A 171 9.61 -9.70 -3.49
CA GLY A 171 9.46 -8.28 -3.21
C GLY A 171 8.22 -8.00 -2.36
N SER A 172 7.27 -7.24 -2.92
CA SER A 172 6.01 -6.90 -2.25
C SER A 172 4.98 -8.05 -2.17
N GLY A 173 5.32 -9.24 -2.66
CA GLY A 173 4.49 -10.44 -2.53
C GLY A 173 3.33 -10.54 -3.52
N ILE A 174 3.21 -9.62 -4.48
CA ILE A 174 2.06 -9.59 -5.40
C ILE A 174 1.92 -10.89 -6.21
N GLN A 175 3.02 -11.49 -6.69
CA GLN A 175 2.94 -12.75 -7.43
C GLN A 175 2.61 -13.92 -6.51
N ALA A 176 3.14 -13.96 -5.29
CA ALA A 176 2.76 -14.93 -4.27
C ALA A 176 1.24 -14.89 -3.95
N LEU A 177 0.64 -13.70 -3.87
CA LEU A 177 -0.81 -13.54 -3.69
C LEU A 177 -1.60 -14.12 -4.88
N HIS A 178 -1.20 -13.82 -6.11
CA HIS A 178 -1.79 -14.43 -7.31
C HIS A 178 -1.60 -15.94 -7.36
N ALA A 179 -0.44 -16.44 -6.93
CA ALA A 179 -0.14 -17.86 -6.86
C ALA A 179 -1.04 -18.58 -5.85
N ALA A 180 -1.33 -17.96 -4.70
CA ALA A 180 -2.17 -18.54 -3.66
C ALA A 180 -3.60 -18.86 -4.12
N GLN A 181 -4.08 -18.20 -5.18
CA GLN A 181 -5.40 -18.45 -5.76
C GLN A 181 -5.49 -19.77 -6.54
N HIS A 182 -4.36 -20.33 -6.98
CA HIS A 182 -4.33 -21.57 -7.76
C HIS A 182 -3.30 -22.60 -7.28
N ALA A 183 -2.56 -22.29 -6.21
CA ALA A 183 -1.60 -23.19 -5.58
C ALA A 183 -2.06 -23.55 -4.16
N THR A 184 -1.99 -24.84 -3.80
CA THR A 184 -2.28 -25.27 -2.42
C THR A 184 -1.23 -24.77 -1.42
N ARG A 185 0.02 -24.56 -1.88
CA ARG A 185 1.12 -24.04 -1.06
C ARG A 185 1.97 -23.08 -1.88
N VAL A 186 2.22 -21.90 -1.33
CA VAL A 186 3.14 -20.91 -1.91
C VAL A 186 4.34 -20.76 -1.00
N THR A 187 5.53 -20.83 -1.57
CA THR A 187 6.77 -20.40 -0.91
C THR A 187 7.24 -19.12 -1.59
N ALA A 188 7.39 -18.06 -0.82
CA ALA A 188 7.87 -16.78 -1.30
C ALA A 188 9.24 -16.50 -0.68
N THR A 189 10.20 -16.09 -1.51
CA THR A 189 11.58 -15.86 -1.07
C THR A 189 12.14 -14.59 -1.69
N ASP A 190 12.93 -13.85 -0.92
CA ASP A 190 13.70 -12.72 -1.41
C ASP A 190 15.09 -12.71 -0.76
N LEU A 191 16.07 -12.13 -1.47
CA LEU A 191 17.40 -11.86 -0.92
C LEU A 191 17.44 -10.52 -0.18
N ASN A 192 16.48 -9.64 -0.48
CA ASN A 192 16.27 -8.42 0.26
C ASN A 192 15.81 -8.77 1.69
N PRO A 193 16.52 -8.37 2.74
CA PRO A 193 16.10 -8.62 4.12
C PRO A 193 14.91 -7.74 4.55
N ARG A 194 14.41 -6.89 3.65
CA ARG A 194 13.32 -5.95 3.87
C ARG A 194 11.96 -6.53 3.52
#